data_AF-A0A0K8P4T8-F1
#
_entry.id   AF-A0A0K8P4T8-F1
#
_cell.length_a   1.000
_cell.length_b   1.000
_cell.length_c   1.000
_cell.angle_alpha   90.00
_cell.angle_beta   90.00
_cell.angle_gamma   90.00
#
_symmetry.space_group_name_H-M   'P 1'
#
loop_
_entity.id
_entity.type
_entity.pdbx_description
1 polymer ?
#
loop_
_entity_poly.entity_id
_entity_poly.type
_entity_poly.pdbx_seq_one_letter_code
_entity_poly.pdbx_strand_id
1 'polypeptide(L)'
;MTPATPALLDRGEAGPVAGDGPAGPVADAAGPAATVETPEQAAARERADAEAKAAAEREAQLQRLLTHMQTNADFPSLKDSIRGIQKVARSESAHLRALTDEVLGDPALSNKLLRMINAAFYSSVGGGQITSLARAVALMGFQTVGMLATSLTLFEKLPKGPDGERVKQEFSRGLMAAMLANQFCPLRRLEENAYLVGMFQNLGTMLAWMHFPPQALQVELLMHERGLEGHAALQQAAREVLGMGYDDLGIEVARLWGWPPSLQAQLRRLEPADPEAPVGADDYLRVVGTAANQLALELEQVEDGEEAREALLASFRERYAIPLGLSEEDLPAMVERAENQWADLSLVLGIAKAAPGAAKPGPRGAEARPTPRGLSQGAVRRKPVSISLGHALDDLTRLAASQAPMAELLQVVMARLFETLELQRVIICLRDASNGGELVGRLGLGERAVQLAPVFRVPMRPPSDLFGLLAARGADTLISDTDDPVIATRLPIWYRRRIDAPTFLMLPMTAGTQALGLIYGDKAQRQSLAVGEAELKLLKALRDQLLGAMRQRGLGG
;
A
#
# COMPACT_ATOMS: atom_id res chain seq x y z
N MET A 1 -57.13 18.76 40.99
CA MET A 1 -56.64 18.56 42.37
C MET A 1 -55.28 19.25 42.50
N THR A 2 -55.30 20.56 42.71
CA THR A 2 -54.29 21.36 43.43
C THR A 2 -54.45 21.10 44.94
N PRO A 3 -53.59 21.59 45.89
CA PRO A 3 -52.42 22.50 45.79
C PRO A 3 -51.15 21.88 46.47
N ALA A 4 -49.90 22.37 46.38
CA ALA A 4 -49.24 23.68 46.62
C ALA A 4 -49.13 24.12 48.11
N THR A 5 -47.90 24.01 48.67
CA THR A 5 -47.18 24.90 49.64
C THR A 5 -47.86 25.11 51.04
N PRO A 6 -47.26 25.66 52.15
CA PRO A 6 -46.10 26.54 52.27
C PRO A 6 -45.22 26.50 53.57
N ALA A 7 -44.36 27.53 53.65
CA ALA A 7 -43.37 27.99 54.64
C ALA A 7 -43.82 28.22 56.10
N LEU A 8 -42.84 28.43 57.01
CA LEU A 8 -42.73 29.48 58.08
C LEU A 8 -41.43 29.19 58.90
N LEU A 9 -40.44 30.09 59.06
CA LEU A 9 -40.33 31.30 59.91
C LEU A 9 -40.53 31.07 61.43
N ASP A 10 -39.47 31.29 62.22
CA ASP A 10 -39.44 32.07 63.49
C ASP A 10 -37.94 32.24 63.89
N ARG A 11 -37.29 33.41 63.99
CA ARG A 11 -37.44 34.64 64.80
C ARG A 11 -37.30 34.48 66.32
N GLY A 12 -36.46 35.37 66.86
CA GLY A 12 -36.32 35.75 68.27
C GLY A 12 -34.92 35.46 68.82
N GLU A 13 -34.19 36.33 69.51
CA GLU A 13 -34.33 37.72 69.98
C GLU A 13 -32.93 38.08 70.55
N ALA A 14 -32.31 39.20 70.16
CA ALA A 14 -32.16 40.43 70.95
C ALA A 14 -31.19 40.39 72.16
N GLY A 15 -30.17 41.27 72.14
CA GLY A 15 -29.43 41.70 73.35
C GLY A 15 -27.98 42.14 73.10
N PRO A 16 -27.67 43.46 73.08
CA PRO A 16 -26.33 44.01 72.83
C PRO A 16 -25.59 44.43 74.12
N VAL A 17 -24.45 45.08 73.94
CA VAL A 17 -23.71 45.99 74.86
C VAL A 17 -22.39 45.45 75.42
N ALA A 18 -21.27 45.95 74.89
CA ALA A 18 -20.36 46.87 75.59
C ALA A 18 -19.04 47.00 74.81
N GLY A 19 -18.70 48.23 74.41
CA GLY A 19 -17.36 48.57 73.95
C GLY A 19 -16.55 49.16 75.10
N ASP A 20 -15.24 48.93 75.06
CA ASP A 20 -14.22 49.80 75.64
C ASP A 20 -12.90 49.54 74.90
N GLY A 21 -12.28 50.58 74.34
CA GLY A 21 -10.87 50.56 73.94
C GLY A 21 -9.99 51.07 75.08
N PRO A 22 -8.75 51.55 74.85
CA PRO A 22 -7.80 51.29 73.77
C PRO A 22 -6.37 50.96 74.30
N ALA A 23 -5.45 50.47 73.47
CA ALA A 23 -4.00 50.61 73.70
C ALA A 23 -3.22 50.51 72.38
N GLY A 24 -2.31 51.47 72.20
CA GLY A 24 -1.53 51.69 70.98
C GLY A 24 -0.42 50.67 70.69
N PRO A 25 0.33 50.89 69.59
CA PRO A 25 1.05 49.86 68.86
C PRO A 25 2.46 49.64 69.42
N VAL A 26 2.89 48.38 69.48
CA VAL A 26 4.31 48.03 69.58
C VAL A 26 4.76 47.65 68.17
N ALA A 27 5.67 48.46 67.64
CA ALA A 27 6.43 48.13 66.44
C ALA A 27 7.30 46.91 66.75
N ASP A 28 7.19 45.87 65.92
CA ASP A 28 8.23 44.86 65.84
C ASP A 28 8.60 44.61 64.39
N ALA A 29 9.91 44.70 64.15
CA ALA A 29 10.54 44.59 62.86
C ALA A 29 10.65 43.11 62.48
N ALA A 30 9.81 42.64 61.58
CA ALA A 30 9.99 41.34 60.93
C ALA A 30 10.44 41.57 59.48
N GLY A 31 11.70 41.24 59.20
CA GLY A 31 12.23 41.15 57.84
C GLY A 31 11.46 40.13 56.98
N PRO A 32 11.67 40.10 55.66
CA PRO A 32 10.93 39.20 54.79
C PRO A 32 11.23 37.76 55.22
N ALA A 33 10.21 37.06 55.71
CA ALA A 33 10.29 35.65 56.01
C ALA A 33 10.65 34.93 54.70
N ALA A 34 11.91 34.50 54.59
CA ALA A 34 12.32 33.55 53.59
C ALA A 34 11.47 32.30 53.82
N THR A 35 10.56 32.03 52.90
CA THR A 35 9.78 30.79 52.84
C THR A 35 10.79 29.65 52.80
N VAL A 36 10.99 28.98 53.93
CA VAL A 36 11.88 27.81 54.02
C VAL A 36 11.17 26.70 53.25
N GLU A 37 11.62 26.44 52.02
CA GLU A 37 11.14 25.32 51.20
C GLU A 37 11.29 24.01 51.98
N THR A 38 10.24 23.20 52.02
CA THR A 38 10.32 21.90 52.69
C THR A 38 11.28 20.97 51.91
N PRO A 39 11.95 20.00 52.56
CA PRO A 39 12.87 19.07 51.89
C PRO A 39 12.23 18.34 50.70
N GLU A 40 10.92 18.10 50.76
CA GLU A 40 10.14 17.48 49.69
C GLU A 40 9.92 18.43 48.50
N GLN A 41 9.74 19.73 48.75
CA GLN A 41 9.66 20.77 47.72
C GLN A 41 11.02 21.03 47.06
N ALA A 42 12.10 21.03 47.84
CA ALA A 42 13.47 21.14 47.33
C ALA A 42 13.85 19.94 46.44
N ALA A 43 13.52 18.71 46.87
CA ALA A 43 13.75 17.50 46.07
C ALA A 43 12.87 17.44 44.81
N ALA A 44 11.61 17.91 44.87
CA ALA A 44 10.74 18.02 43.71
C ALA A 44 11.25 19.06 42.69
N ARG A 45 11.77 20.19 43.19
CA ARG A 45 12.38 21.24 42.36
C ARG A 45 13.69 20.78 41.73
N GLU A 46 14.55 20.09 42.47
CA GLU A 46 15.80 19.54 41.94
C GLU A 46 15.54 18.45 40.88
N ARG A 47 14.50 17.62 41.06
CA ARG A 47 14.02 16.68 40.01
C ARG A 47 13.47 17.42 38.79
N ALA A 48 12.65 18.45 38.98
CA ALA A 48 12.11 19.26 37.89
C ALA A 48 13.21 20.01 37.12
N ASP A 49 14.21 20.54 37.82
CA ASP A 49 15.36 21.24 37.22
C ASP A 49 16.25 20.24 36.44
N ALA A 50 16.46 19.03 36.97
CA ALA A 50 17.17 17.96 36.27
C ALA A 50 16.42 17.47 35.02
N GLU A 51 15.09 17.31 35.10
CA GLU A 51 14.23 16.97 33.95
C GLU A 51 14.22 18.08 32.90
N ALA A 52 14.13 19.35 33.31
CA ALA A 52 14.17 20.50 32.41
C ALA A 52 15.53 20.60 31.69
N LYS A 53 16.64 20.35 32.40
CA LYS A 53 17.97 20.32 31.80
C LYS A 53 18.12 19.17 30.81
N ALA A 54 17.65 17.97 31.17
CA ALA A 54 17.66 16.82 30.26
C ALA A 54 16.78 17.05 29.02
N ALA A 55 15.63 17.73 29.17
CA ALA A 55 14.78 18.11 28.06
C ALA A 55 15.46 19.12 27.12
N ALA A 56 16.14 20.14 27.68
CA ALA A 56 16.90 21.12 26.89
C ALA A 56 18.09 20.47 26.14
N GLU A 57 18.78 19.51 26.77
CA GLU A 57 19.85 18.74 26.12
C GLU A 57 19.31 17.87 24.97
N ARG A 58 18.16 17.20 25.15
CA ARG A 58 17.48 16.44 24.09
C ARG A 58 17.05 17.34 22.94
N GLU A 59 16.50 18.52 23.23
CA GLU A 59 16.09 19.47 22.20
C GLU A 59 17.30 20.00 21.41
N ALA A 60 18.41 20.31 22.08
CA ALA A 60 19.64 20.71 21.42
C ALA A 60 20.22 19.59 20.54
N GLN A 61 20.16 18.33 20.98
CA GLN A 61 20.58 17.17 20.20
C GLN A 61 19.67 16.93 18.99
N LEU A 62 18.35 17.02 19.16
CA LEU A 62 17.38 16.96 18.07
C LEU A 62 17.68 18.03 17.01
N GLN A 63 17.93 19.27 17.43
CA GLN A 63 18.29 20.35 16.51
C GLN A 63 19.56 20.01 15.72
N ARG A 64 20.59 19.42 16.34
CA ARG A 64 21.80 18.99 15.63
C ARG A 64 21.51 17.91 14.58
N LEU A 65 20.73 16.89 14.94
CA LEU A 65 20.34 15.82 14.01
C LEU A 65 19.51 16.39 12.85
N LEU A 66 18.55 17.27 13.14
CA LEU A 66 17.73 17.94 12.13
C LEU A 66 18.57 18.84 11.20
N THR A 67 19.51 19.60 11.75
CA THR A 67 20.44 20.41 10.94
C THR A 67 21.27 19.52 10.03
N HIS A 68 21.78 18.39 10.53
CA HIS A 68 22.53 17.44 9.71
C HIS A 68 21.66 16.86 8.58
N MET A 69 20.44 16.41 8.88
CA MET A 69 19.51 15.93 7.84
C MET A 69 19.23 17.00 6.79
N GLN A 70 19.04 18.26 7.19
CA GLN A 70 18.80 19.37 6.27
C GLN A 70 20.00 19.70 5.35
N THR A 71 21.22 19.33 5.73
CA THR A 71 22.40 19.51 4.84
C THR A 71 22.43 18.50 3.69
N ASN A 72 21.73 17.37 3.81
CA ASN A 72 21.58 16.41 2.73
C ASN A 72 20.44 16.84 1.80
N ALA A 73 20.74 17.18 0.55
CA ALA A 73 19.82 17.79 -0.42
C ALA A 73 18.49 17.05 -0.61
N ASP A 74 18.47 15.73 -0.37
CA ASP A 74 17.27 14.90 -0.52
C ASP A 74 16.22 15.20 0.56
N PHE A 75 16.64 15.58 1.78
CA PHE A 75 15.75 15.84 2.91
C PHE A 75 14.97 17.16 2.80
N PRO A 76 15.58 18.33 2.48
CA PRO A 76 14.82 19.54 2.18
C PRO A 76 13.82 19.35 1.04
N SER A 77 14.24 18.68 -0.04
CA SER A 77 13.35 18.40 -1.17
C SER A 77 12.19 17.49 -0.75
N LEU A 78 12.42 16.47 0.10
CA LEU A 78 11.36 15.59 0.61
C LEU A 78 10.41 16.37 1.53
N LYS A 79 10.95 17.19 2.43
CA LYS A 79 10.18 18.07 3.32
C LYS A 79 9.28 19.01 2.51
N ASP A 80 9.79 19.62 1.45
CA ASP A 80 9.01 20.56 0.62
C ASP A 80 7.90 19.83 -0.14
N SER A 81 8.19 18.70 -0.77
CA SER A 81 7.17 17.85 -1.42
C SER A 81 6.08 17.41 -0.45
N ILE A 82 6.47 16.90 0.73
CA ILE A 82 5.50 16.44 1.75
C ILE A 82 4.65 17.61 2.27
N ARG A 83 5.24 18.78 2.53
CA ARG A 83 4.48 19.96 2.96
C ARG A 83 3.56 20.49 1.87
N GLY A 84 3.99 20.45 0.61
CA GLY A 84 3.16 20.75 -0.56
C GLY A 84 1.95 19.82 -0.63
N ILE A 85 2.18 18.51 -0.54
CA ILE A 85 1.15 17.48 -0.44
C ILE A 85 0.17 17.78 0.70
N GLN A 86 0.66 18.01 1.91
CA GLN A 86 -0.16 18.26 3.10
C GLN A 86 -0.97 19.56 3.00
N LYS A 87 -0.38 20.61 2.42
CA LYS A 87 -1.06 21.89 2.22
C LYS A 87 -2.24 21.73 1.27
N VAL A 88 -2.04 21.03 0.15
CA VAL A 88 -3.11 20.74 -0.81
C VAL A 88 -4.15 19.81 -0.21
N ALA A 89 -3.72 18.83 0.58
CA ALA A 89 -4.62 17.86 1.19
C ALA A 89 -5.58 18.45 2.24
N ARG A 90 -5.22 19.59 2.84
CA ARG A 90 -6.03 20.31 3.83
C ARG A 90 -7.01 21.32 3.22
N SER A 91 -6.80 21.71 1.97
CA SER A 91 -7.69 22.65 1.29
C SER A 91 -8.79 21.91 0.55
N GLU A 92 -10.01 21.94 1.09
CA GLU A 92 -11.22 21.37 0.46
C GLU A 92 -11.49 21.94 -0.95
N SER A 93 -10.93 23.12 -1.26
CA SER A 93 -11.09 23.83 -2.53
C SER A 93 -9.88 23.77 -3.47
N ALA A 94 -8.74 23.18 -3.06
CA ALA A 94 -7.60 23.09 -3.97
C ALA A 94 -7.94 22.13 -5.10
N HIS A 95 -7.86 22.66 -6.32
CA HIS A 95 -8.19 21.94 -7.52
C HIS A 95 -7.35 20.67 -7.57
N LEU A 96 -7.99 19.56 -7.89
CA LEU A 96 -7.37 18.24 -8.02
C LEU A 96 -6.09 18.25 -8.89
N ARG A 97 -5.98 19.24 -9.79
CA ARG A 97 -4.76 19.61 -10.53
C ARG A 97 -3.58 19.99 -9.64
N ALA A 98 -3.76 20.83 -8.62
CA ALA A 98 -2.68 21.23 -7.71
C ALA A 98 -2.10 20.04 -6.94
N LEU A 99 -2.92 19.04 -6.56
CA LEU A 99 -2.40 17.79 -5.98
C LEU A 99 -1.65 16.99 -7.05
N THR A 100 -2.23 16.85 -8.24
CA THR A 100 -1.57 16.09 -9.32
C THR A 100 -0.23 16.72 -9.74
N ASP A 101 -0.16 18.05 -9.82
CA ASP A 101 1.01 18.83 -10.25
C ASP A 101 2.09 18.89 -9.16
N GLU A 102 1.71 19.07 -7.88
CA GLU A 102 2.65 19.16 -6.74
C GLU A 102 3.14 17.78 -6.29
N VAL A 103 2.25 16.78 -6.29
CA VAL A 103 2.53 15.46 -5.72
C VAL A 103 3.13 14.52 -6.76
N LEU A 104 2.74 14.67 -8.04
CA LEU A 104 3.03 13.69 -9.09
C LEU A 104 3.16 14.33 -10.48
N GLY A 105 3.93 15.42 -10.61
CA GLY A 105 4.30 15.99 -11.91
C GLY A 105 4.96 14.98 -12.89
N ASP A 106 5.35 13.79 -12.38
CA ASP A 106 5.75 12.62 -13.17
C ASP A 106 4.58 11.60 -13.35
N PRO A 107 4.14 11.34 -14.59
CA PRO A 107 3.18 10.28 -14.92
C PRO A 107 3.56 8.88 -14.41
N ALA A 108 4.85 8.58 -14.24
CA ALA A 108 5.30 7.30 -13.71
C ALA A 108 5.00 7.15 -12.20
N LEU A 109 5.23 8.21 -11.41
CA LEU A 109 4.89 8.24 -10.00
C LEU A 109 3.37 8.21 -9.80
N SER A 110 2.62 8.93 -10.63
CA SER A 110 1.14 8.88 -10.63
C SER A 110 0.62 7.46 -10.77
N ASN A 111 1.19 6.69 -11.71
CA ASN A 111 0.80 5.30 -11.93
C ASN A 111 1.25 4.36 -10.80
N LYS A 112 2.43 4.59 -10.22
CA LYS A 112 2.87 3.84 -9.02
C LYS A 112 1.94 4.09 -7.83
N LEU A 113 1.55 5.34 -7.58
CA LEU A 113 0.62 5.69 -6.51
C LEU A 113 -0.76 5.03 -6.70
N LEU A 114 -1.31 5.09 -7.92
CA LEU A 114 -2.58 4.43 -8.23
C LEU A 114 -2.52 2.92 -8.05
N ARG A 115 -1.41 2.27 -8.44
CA ARG A 115 -1.22 0.84 -8.21
C ARG A 115 -1.11 0.51 -6.71
N MET A 116 -0.41 1.33 -5.94
CA MET A 116 -0.32 1.18 -4.49
C MET A 116 -1.68 1.30 -3.79
N ILE A 117 -2.46 2.31 -4.19
CA ILE A 117 -3.84 2.50 -3.71
C ILE A 117 -4.72 1.29 -4.05
N ASN A 118 -4.66 0.82 -5.30
CA ASN A 118 -5.48 -0.31 -5.73
C ASN A 118 -5.10 -1.61 -5.00
N ALA A 119 -3.80 -1.86 -4.78
CA ALA A 119 -3.35 -3.04 -4.04
C ALA A 119 -3.79 -3.01 -2.57
N ALA A 120 -3.62 -1.86 -1.90
CA ALA A 120 -3.90 -1.71 -0.47
C ALA A 120 -5.39 -1.66 -0.11
N PHE A 121 -6.25 -1.09 -0.97
CA PHE A 121 -7.65 -0.80 -0.60
C PHE A 121 -8.69 -1.41 -1.56
N TYR A 122 -8.32 -1.80 -2.78
CA TYR A 122 -9.28 -2.18 -3.83
C TYR A 122 -8.92 -3.50 -4.55
N SER A 123 -8.08 -4.35 -3.95
CA SER A 123 -7.67 -5.65 -4.50
C SER A 123 -8.79 -6.69 -4.48
N SER A 124 -9.80 -6.52 -3.62
CA SER A 124 -10.84 -7.52 -3.32
C SER A 124 -12.27 -7.11 -3.68
N VAL A 125 -12.49 -5.92 -4.24
CA VAL A 125 -13.85 -5.39 -4.49
C VAL A 125 -14.09 -5.26 -6.00
N GLY A 126 -15.05 -6.02 -6.53
CA GLY A 126 -15.53 -6.00 -7.93
C GLY A 126 -16.12 -4.66 -8.43
N GLY A 127 -15.83 -3.54 -7.76
CA GLY A 127 -16.24 -2.16 -8.08
C GLY A 127 -15.35 -1.42 -9.09
N GLY A 128 -14.34 -2.11 -9.64
CA GLY A 128 -13.42 -1.61 -10.66
C GLY A 128 -12.21 -0.89 -10.08
N GLN A 129 -11.06 -1.07 -10.74
CA GLN A 129 -9.79 -0.42 -10.38
C GLN A 129 -9.93 1.10 -10.44
N ILE A 130 -9.29 1.79 -9.49
CA ILE A 130 -9.15 3.24 -9.51
C ILE A 130 -8.11 3.60 -10.57
N THR A 131 -8.57 4.19 -11.67
CA THR A 131 -7.74 4.56 -12.83
C THR A 131 -7.34 6.04 -12.84
N SER A 132 -7.81 6.84 -11.89
CA SER A 132 -7.47 8.26 -11.79
C SER A 132 -7.31 8.71 -10.35
N LEU A 133 -6.37 9.63 -10.11
CA LEU A 133 -6.16 10.25 -8.80
C LEU A 133 -7.41 11.01 -8.34
N ALA A 134 -8.18 11.55 -9.28
CA ALA A 134 -9.46 12.20 -9.01
C ALA A 134 -10.44 11.26 -8.31
N ARG A 135 -10.54 10.03 -8.83
CA ARG A 135 -11.39 9.00 -8.26
C ARG A 135 -10.82 8.47 -6.95
N ALA A 136 -9.49 8.35 -6.83
CA ALA A 136 -8.85 7.96 -5.57
C ALA A 136 -9.17 8.94 -4.44
N VAL A 137 -8.99 10.22 -4.71
CA VAL A 137 -9.27 11.31 -3.76
C VAL A 137 -10.75 11.38 -3.42
N ALA A 138 -11.65 11.16 -4.38
CA ALA A 138 -13.08 11.15 -4.13
C ALA A 138 -13.54 9.98 -3.23
N LEU A 139 -12.84 8.84 -3.27
CA LEU A 139 -13.19 7.64 -2.52
C LEU A 139 -12.51 7.56 -1.15
N MET A 140 -11.26 8.03 -1.04
CA MET A 140 -10.40 7.89 0.16
C MET A 140 -10.05 9.23 0.82
N GLY A 141 -10.51 10.34 0.26
CA GLY A 141 -10.13 11.66 0.72
C GLY A 141 -8.71 12.09 0.31
N PHE A 142 -8.51 13.41 0.33
CA PHE A 142 -7.26 14.04 -0.05
C PHE A 142 -6.09 13.70 0.90
N GLN A 143 -6.36 13.60 2.20
CA GLN A 143 -5.36 13.35 3.22
C GLN A 143 -4.68 11.99 3.04
N THR A 144 -5.46 10.95 2.79
CA THR A 144 -4.97 9.58 2.64
C THR A 144 -4.17 9.41 1.36
N VAL A 145 -4.68 9.94 0.23
CA VAL A 145 -3.92 9.95 -1.03
C VAL A 145 -2.61 10.71 -0.90
N GLY A 146 -2.61 11.85 -0.19
CA GLY A 146 -1.38 12.61 0.08
C GLY A 146 -0.37 11.85 0.94
N MET A 147 -0.83 11.15 1.97
CA MET A 147 0.06 10.35 2.83
C MET A 147 0.63 9.11 2.10
N LEU A 148 -0.14 8.49 1.22
CA LEU A 148 0.35 7.43 0.32
C LEU A 148 1.34 7.97 -0.70
N ALA A 149 1.11 9.17 -1.23
CA ALA A 149 2.11 9.80 -2.08
C ALA A 149 3.39 10.17 -1.30
N THR A 150 3.24 10.50 -0.02
CA THR A 150 4.38 10.73 0.88
C THR A 150 5.21 9.46 1.07
N SER A 151 4.58 8.29 1.26
CA SER A 151 5.32 7.03 1.34
C SER A 151 6.03 6.70 0.02
N LEU A 152 5.39 6.94 -1.12
CA LEU A 152 6.00 6.72 -2.44
C LEU A 152 7.17 7.67 -2.71
N THR A 153 7.04 8.96 -2.36
CA THR A 153 8.14 9.93 -2.56
C THR A 153 9.34 9.63 -1.65
N LEU A 154 9.10 9.13 -0.43
CA LEU A 154 10.15 8.62 0.45
C LEU A 154 10.86 7.40 -0.16
N PHE A 155 10.09 6.47 -0.76
CA PHE A 155 10.64 5.30 -1.44
C PHE A 155 11.58 5.64 -2.61
N GLU A 156 11.18 6.58 -3.46
CA GLU A 156 11.98 6.94 -4.64
C GLU A 156 13.29 7.65 -4.29
N LYS A 157 13.34 8.26 -3.11
CA LYS A 157 14.52 8.95 -2.57
C LYS A 157 15.40 8.06 -1.71
N LEU A 158 15.11 6.77 -1.62
CA LEU A 158 15.95 5.85 -0.87
C LEU A 158 17.39 5.84 -1.45
N PRO A 159 18.43 5.80 -0.58
CA PRO A 159 19.81 5.72 -1.01
C PRO A 159 20.02 4.52 -1.95
N LYS A 160 20.88 4.67 -2.96
CA LYS A 160 21.27 3.56 -3.84
C LYS A 160 22.54 2.91 -3.30
N GLY A 161 22.64 1.58 -3.38
CA GLY A 161 23.80 0.81 -2.92
C GLY A 161 23.50 -0.06 -1.69
N PRO A 162 24.53 -0.62 -1.01
CA PRO A 162 24.36 -1.58 0.09
C PRO A 162 23.61 -1.00 1.30
N ASP A 163 23.86 0.26 1.66
CA ASP A 163 23.11 0.96 2.73
C ASP A 163 21.63 1.15 2.33
N GLY A 164 21.37 1.26 1.03
CA GLY A 164 20.04 1.34 0.44
C GLY A 164 19.20 0.06 0.60
N GLU A 165 19.84 -1.11 0.60
CA GLU A 165 19.12 -2.39 0.78
C GLU A 165 18.54 -2.51 2.19
N ARG A 166 19.25 -2.03 3.22
CA ARG A 166 18.72 -2.01 4.59
C ARG A 166 17.52 -1.08 4.71
N VAL A 167 17.57 0.09 4.09
CA VAL A 167 16.43 1.03 4.10
C VAL A 167 15.24 0.47 3.31
N LYS A 168 15.50 -0.24 2.21
CA LYS A 168 14.45 -0.95 1.45
C LYS A 168 13.80 -2.08 2.24
N GLN A 169 14.56 -2.83 3.03
CA GLN A 169 14.01 -3.86 3.94
C GLN A 169 13.10 -3.22 4.98
N GLU A 170 13.56 -2.14 5.62
CA GLU A 170 12.76 -1.38 6.59
C GLU A 170 11.47 -0.82 5.97
N PHE A 171 11.57 -0.28 4.76
CA PHE A 171 10.41 0.21 4.01
C PHE A 171 9.45 -0.92 3.61
N SER A 172 9.97 -2.06 3.16
CA SER A 172 9.22 -3.29 2.86
C SER A 172 8.44 -3.78 4.08
N ARG A 173 9.09 -3.81 5.25
CA ARG A 173 8.46 -4.19 6.51
C ARG A 173 7.35 -3.21 6.89
N GLY A 174 7.58 -1.90 6.71
CA GLY A 174 6.55 -0.88 6.90
C GLY A 174 5.32 -1.09 6.01
N LEU A 175 5.52 -1.44 4.73
CA LEU A 175 4.40 -1.73 3.82
C LEU A 175 3.64 -3.00 4.20
N MET A 176 4.34 -4.06 4.61
CA MET A 176 3.68 -5.26 5.16
C MET A 176 2.86 -4.92 6.41
N ALA A 177 3.44 -4.15 7.34
CA ALA A 177 2.74 -3.70 8.54
C ALA A 177 1.52 -2.84 8.20
N ALA A 178 1.59 -2.00 7.18
CA ALA A 178 0.45 -1.21 6.71
C ALA A 178 -0.71 -2.10 6.21
N MET A 179 -0.41 -3.18 5.49
CA MET A 179 -1.40 -4.14 5.01
C MET A 179 -2.01 -4.95 6.15
N LEU A 180 -1.18 -5.45 7.07
CA LEU A 180 -1.65 -6.14 8.28
C LEU A 180 -2.53 -5.22 9.14
N ALA A 181 -2.11 -3.98 9.38
CA ALA A 181 -2.89 -2.99 10.13
C ALA A 181 -4.25 -2.72 9.49
N ASN A 182 -4.31 -2.67 8.16
CA ASN A 182 -5.57 -2.55 7.43
C ASN A 182 -6.45 -3.79 7.64
N GLN A 183 -5.90 -5.01 7.55
CA GLN A 183 -6.68 -6.22 7.82
C GLN A 183 -7.20 -6.24 9.27
N PHE A 184 -6.37 -5.87 10.26
CA PHE A 184 -6.75 -5.88 11.68
C PHE A 184 -7.82 -4.87 12.05
N CYS A 185 -8.07 -3.88 11.21
CA CYS A 185 -9.04 -2.82 11.46
C CYS A 185 -10.38 -3.16 10.77
N PRO A 186 -11.42 -3.60 11.51
CA PRO A 186 -12.72 -3.96 10.93
C PRO A 186 -13.54 -2.73 10.53
N LEU A 187 -13.17 -1.54 11.04
CA LEU A 187 -13.90 -0.30 10.84
C LEU A 187 -13.40 0.45 9.60
N ARG A 188 -14.21 0.48 8.55
CA ARG A 188 -13.99 1.23 7.30
C ARG A 188 -13.50 2.67 7.50
N ARG A 189 -14.01 3.38 8.51
CA ARG A 189 -13.63 4.77 8.81
C ARG A 189 -12.20 4.91 9.33
N LEU A 190 -11.63 3.84 9.87
CA LEU A 190 -10.32 3.82 10.49
C LEU A 190 -9.27 3.09 9.65
N GLU A 191 -9.67 2.32 8.61
CA GLU A 191 -8.79 1.57 7.70
C GLU A 191 -7.63 2.42 7.17
N GLU A 192 -7.92 3.66 6.76
CA GLU A 192 -6.91 4.59 6.22
C GLU A 192 -5.86 4.97 7.27
N ASN A 193 -6.30 5.34 8.48
CA ASN A 193 -5.38 5.70 9.55
C ASN A 193 -4.60 4.47 10.04
N ALA A 194 -5.24 3.29 10.10
CA ALA A 194 -4.56 2.05 10.47
C ALA A 194 -3.43 1.73 9.48
N TYR A 195 -3.68 1.84 8.19
CA TYR A 195 -2.65 1.68 7.15
C TYR A 195 -1.48 2.66 7.35
N LEU A 196 -1.79 3.95 7.56
CA LEU A 196 -0.77 4.98 7.73
C LEU A 196 0.07 4.77 9.00
N VAL A 197 -0.56 4.40 10.10
CA VAL A 197 0.14 4.09 11.35
C VAL A 197 1.03 2.87 11.14
N GLY A 198 0.52 1.79 10.54
CA GLY A 198 1.31 0.60 10.20
C GLY A 198 2.55 0.94 9.38
N MET A 199 2.40 1.79 8.35
CA MET A 199 3.50 2.21 7.47
C MET A 199 4.58 3.04 8.18
N PHE A 200 4.16 4.01 8.99
CA PHE A 200 5.04 5.07 9.46
C PHE A 200 5.45 4.97 10.93
N GLN A 201 4.96 3.98 11.67
CA GLN A 201 5.37 3.79 13.07
C GLN A 201 6.89 3.59 13.21
N ASN A 202 7.53 2.98 12.20
CA ASN A 202 8.99 2.80 12.12
C ASN A 202 9.73 3.89 11.32
N LEU A 203 9.10 5.05 11.09
CA LEU A 203 9.69 6.13 10.30
C LEU A 203 11.07 6.56 10.82
N GLY A 204 11.25 6.64 12.14
CA GLY A 204 12.54 7.04 12.72
C GLY A 204 13.68 6.07 12.44
N THR A 205 13.41 4.76 12.49
CA THR A 205 14.39 3.72 12.12
C THR A 205 14.80 3.87 10.66
N MET A 206 13.82 4.08 9.76
CA MET A 206 14.08 4.30 8.34
C MET A 206 14.91 5.58 8.10
N LEU A 207 14.59 6.68 8.78
CA LEU A 207 15.34 7.93 8.70
C LEU A 207 16.76 7.80 9.25
N ALA A 208 16.94 7.02 10.32
CA ALA A 208 18.26 6.74 10.87
C ALA A 208 19.13 5.98 9.87
N TRP A 209 18.60 4.95 9.21
CA TRP A 209 19.31 4.25 8.14
C TRP A 209 19.58 5.12 6.91
N MET A 210 18.69 6.08 6.61
CA MET A 210 18.84 6.96 5.45
C MET A 210 19.87 8.08 5.65
N HIS A 211 19.97 8.64 6.86
CA HIS A 211 20.79 9.83 7.12
C HIS A 211 21.95 9.60 8.09
N PHE A 212 21.89 8.54 8.90
CA PHE A 212 22.90 8.19 9.89
C PHE A 212 23.29 6.70 9.82
N PRO A 213 23.64 6.13 8.63
CA PRO A 213 23.97 4.70 8.51
C PRO A 213 25.03 4.19 9.51
N PRO A 214 26.15 4.92 9.77
CA PRO A 214 27.15 4.47 10.73
C PRO A 214 26.60 4.32 12.15
N GLN A 215 25.77 5.27 12.57
CA GLN A 215 25.15 5.26 13.90
C GLN A 215 24.06 4.18 13.97
N ALA A 216 23.27 4.01 12.92
CA ALA A 216 22.26 2.96 12.85
C ALA A 216 22.89 1.55 12.97
N LEU A 217 24.02 1.33 12.28
CA LEU A 217 24.79 0.11 12.41
C LEU A 217 25.37 -0.07 13.83
N GLN A 218 25.84 1.00 14.46
CA GLN A 218 26.36 0.94 15.83
C GLN A 218 25.26 0.55 16.83
N VAL A 219 24.02 1.03 16.64
CA VAL A 219 22.87 0.62 17.45
C VAL A 219 22.62 -0.89 17.32
N GLU A 220 22.62 -1.43 16.11
CA GLU A 220 22.43 -2.88 15.89
C GLU A 220 23.56 -3.72 16.49
N LEU A 221 24.82 -3.28 16.34
CA LEU A 221 25.96 -3.95 16.95
C LEU A 221 25.86 -3.97 18.48
N LEU A 222 25.47 -2.85 19.10
CA LEU A 222 25.30 -2.76 20.54
C LEU A 222 24.19 -3.69 21.04
N MET A 223 23.08 -3.80 20.30
CA MET A 223 22.02 -4.74 20.62
C MET A 223 22.51 -6.18 20.57
N HIS A 224 23.23 -6.54 19.50
CA HIS A 224 23.78 -7.89 19.32
C HIS A 224 24.82 -8.25 20.39
N GLU A 225 25.77 -7.36 20.68
CA GLU A 225 26.82 -7.57 21.69
C GLU A 225 26.26 -7.77 23.10
N ARG A 226 25.16 -7.07 23.42
CA ARG A 226 24.52 -7.15 24.73
C ARG A 226 23.39 -8.20 24.80
N GLY A 227 23.12 -8.91 23.70
CA GLY A 227 22.00 -9.86 23.62
C GLY A 227 20.64 -9.21 23.90
N LEU A 228 20.49 -7.95 23.51
CA LEU A 228 19.28 -7.17 23.76
C LEU A 228 18.28 -7.39 22.62
N GLU A 229 17.05 -7.73 22.99
CA GLU A 229 15.96 -7.96 22.05
C GLU A 229 14.75 -7.07 22.37
N GLY A 230 13.92 -6.86 21.36
CA GLY A 230 12.69 -6.11 21.48
C GLY A 230 12.83 -4.58 21.33
N HIS A 231 11.68 -3.94 21.19
CA HIS A 231 11.59 -2.52 20.83
C HIS A 231 12.12 -1.59 21.93
N ALA A 232 11.83 -1.87 23.20
CA ALA A 232 12.29 -1.04 24.31
C ALA A 232 13.82 -0.96 24.37
N ALA A 233 14.50 -2.08 24.10
CA ALA A 233 15.95 -2.12 24.07
C ALA A 233 16.52 -1.39 22.84
N LEU A 234 15.87 -1.49 21.68
CA LEU A 234 16.22 -0.70 20.49
C LEU A 234 16.15 0.80 20.77
N GLN A 235 15.10 1.28 21.45
CA GLN A 235 14.98 2.69 21.81
C GLN A 235 16.09 3.13 22.77
N GLN A 236 16.45 2.29 23.74
CA GLN A 236 17.52 2.58 24.68
C GLN A 236 18.89 2.62 23.99
N ALA A 237 19.18 1.67 23.11
CA ALA A 237 20.39 1.63 22.31
C ALA A 237 20.50 2.87 21.39
N ALA A 238 19.40 3.27 20.76
CA ALA A 238 19.33 4.49 19.96
C ALA A 238 19.62 5.74 20.81
N ARG A 239 19.08 5.83 22.03
CA ARG A 239 19.37 6.94 22.95
C ARG A 239 20.84 6.99 23.36
N GLU A 240 21.50 5.86 23.52
CA GLU A 240 22.93 5.80 23.84
C GLU A 240 23.81 6.29 22.67
N VAL A 241 23.45 5.97 21.43
CA VAL A 241 24.27 6.28 20.24
C VAL A 241 23.93 7.65 19.63
N LEU A 242 22.64 7.96 19.46
CA LEU A 242 22.12 9.14 18.78
C LEU A 242 21.65 10.24 19.75
N GLY A 243 21.53 9.93 21.04
CA GLY A 243 20.99 10.84 22.05
C GLY A 243 19.46 10.87 22.12
N MET A 244 18.77 10.19 21.20
CA MET A 244 17.30 10.09 21.17
C MET A 244 16.82 8.73 20.65
N GLY A 245 15.59 8.36 21.02
CA GLY A 245 14.96 7.15 20.50
C GLY A 245 14.55 7.31 19.03
N TYR A 246 14.45 6.20 18.30
CA TYR A 246 13.93 6.23 16.93
C TYR A 246 12.47 6.68 16.88
N ASP A 247 11.64 6.32 17.86
CA ASP A 247 10.24 6.73 17.86
C ASP A 247 10.12 8.26 18.01
N ASP A 248 10.93 8.82 18.90
CA ASP A 248 11.03 10.26 19.11
C ASP A 248 11.49 10.96 17.82
N LEU A 249 12.50 10.41 17.13
CA LEU A 249 12.99 10.95 15.85
C LEU A 249 11.91 10.96 14.77
N GLY A 250 11.16 9.86 14.64
CA GLY A 250 10.07 9.74 13.66
C GLY A 250 8.95 10.75 13.90
N ILE A 251 8.54 10.94 15.16
CA ILE A 251 7.47 11.87 15.53
C ILE A 251 7.90 13.32 15.31
N GLU A 252 9.14 13.67 15.64
CA GLU A 252 9.66 15.03 15.45
C GLU A 252 9.78 15.38 13.96
N VAL A 253 10.21 14.44 13.12
CA VAL A 253 10.22 14.64 11.67
C VAL A 253 8.81 14.71 11.10
N ALA A 254 7.87 13.87 11.56
CA ALA A 254 6.46 13.98 11.19
C ALA A 254 5.86 15.35 11.55
N ARG A 255 6.23 15.91 12.71
CA ARG A 255 5.85 17.28 13.11
C ARG A 255 6.46 18.32 12.18
N LEU A 256 7.74 18.19 11.83
CA LEU A 256 8.43 19.09 10.89
C LEU A 256 7.79 19.07 9.48
N TRP A 257 7.34 17.91 9.04
CA TRP A 257 6.60 17.70 7.79
C TRP A 257 5.15 18.18 7.86
N GLY A 258 4.67 18.57 9.04
CA GLY A 258 3.34 19.12 9.25
C GLY A 258 2.25 18.05 9.20
N TRP A 259 2.51 16.83 9.64
CA TRP A 259 1.48 15.80 9.74
C TRP A 259 0.41 16.16 10.79
N PRO A 260 -0.84 15.65 10.68
CA PRO A 260 -1.89 15.93 11.65
C PRO A 260 -1.50 15.50 13.09
N PRO A 261 -1.83 16.28 14.14
CA PRO A 261 -1.51 15.91 15.53
C PRO A 261 -2.11 14.56 15.95
N SER A 262 -3.29 14.22 15.43
CA SER A 262 -3.92 12.91 15.66
C SER A 262 -3.05 11.77 15.13
N LEU A 263 -2.53 11.88 13.91
CA LEU A 263 -1.61 10.88 13.35
C LEU A 263 -0.30 10.84 14.13
N GLN A 264 0.27 11.99 14.51
CA GLN A 264 1.48 12.04 15.35
C GLN A 264 1.29 11.29 16.67
N ALA A 265 0.13 11.42 17.32
CA ALA A 265 -0.20 10.68 18.53
C ALA A 265 -0.34 9.17 18.27
N GLN A 266 -0.94 8.79 17.13
CA GLN A 266 -1.14 7.40 16.74
C GLN A 266 0.15 6.66 16.36
N LEU A 267 1.19 7.38 15.89
CA LEU A 267 2.50 6.80 15.62
C LEU A 267 3.25 6.37 16.89
N ARG A 268 2.84 6.82 18.07
CA ARG A 268 3.44 6.36 19.33
C ARG A 268 3.00 4.93 19.60
N ARG A 269 3.96 4.02 19.63
CA ARG A 269 3.71 2.63 20.02
C ARG A 269 3.00 2.56 21.36
N LEU A 270 2.15 1.56 21.45
CA LEU A 270 1.43 1.18 22.65
C LEU A 270 1.25 -0.32 22.61
N GLU A 271 1.71 -0.96 23.67
CA GLU A 271 1.38 -2.34 23.98
C GLU A 271 0.04 -2.37 24.73
N PRO A 272 -0.81 -3.38 24.52
CA PRO A 272 -2.03 -3.53 25.30
C PRO A 272 -1.66 -3.68 26.79
N ALA A 273 -2.30 -2.89 27.64
CA ALA A 273 -2.05 -2.93 29.09
C ALA A 273 -2.51 -4.25 29.72
N ASP A 274 -3.56 -4.85 29.14
CA ASP A 274 -4.12 -6.13 29.53
C ASP A 274 -4.45 -6.93 28.26
N PRO A 275 -3.78 -8.07 28.00
CA PRO A 275 -4.07 -8.95 26.88
C PRO A 275 -5.49 -9.55 26.90
N GLU A 276 -6.18 -9.53 28.04
CA GLU A 276 -7.53 -10.09 28.21
C GLU A 276 -8.64 -9.02 28.11
N ALA A 277 -8.29 -7.75 27.89
CA ALA A 277 -9.24 -6.65 27.82
C ALA A 277 -9.21 -5.91 26.48
N PRO A 278 -10.37 -5.48 25.94
CA PRO A 278 -10.42 -4.68 24.72
C PRO A 278 -9.81 -3.30 24.95
N VAL A 279 -9.09 -2.79 23.93
CA VAL A 279 -8.43 -1.47 23.98
C VAL A 279 -9.47 -0.37 23.76
N GLY A 280 -9.30 0.74 24.48
CA GLY A 280 -10.13 1.94 24.30
C GLY A 280 -10.01 2.55 22.90
N ALA A 281 -11.04 3.27 22.45
CA ALA A 281 -11.11 3.82 21.09
C ALA A 281 -9.92 4.76 20.75
N ASP A 282 -9.41 5.50 21.72
CA ASP A 282 -8.32 6.47 21.54
C ASP A 282 -6.97 5.79 21.30
N ASP A 283 -6.78 4.60 21.88
CA ASP A 283 -5.53 3.83 21.85
C ASP A 283 -5.55 2.71 20.80
N TYR A 284 -6.73 2.35 20.30
CA TYR A 284 -6.94 1.26 19.35
C TYR A 284 -5.97 1.31 18.16
N LEU A 285 -5.87 2.46 17.47
CA LEU A 285 -5.00 2.60 16.30
C LEU A 285 -3.51 2.48 16.63
N ARG A 286 -3.10 2.88 17.84
CA ARG A 286 -1.71 2.73 18.30
C ARG A 286 -1.38 1.26 18.48
N VAL A 287 -2.28 0.50 19.12
CA VAL A 287 -2.12 -0.94 19.34
C VAL A 287 -2.17 -1.70 18.01
N VAL A 288 -3.07 -1.34 17.09
CA VAL A 288 -3.09 -1.91 15.73
C VAL A 288 -1.75 -1.71 15.02
N GLY A 289 -1.20 -0.48 15.09
CA GLY A 289 0.10 -0.17 14.54
C GLY A 289 1.22 -1.02 15.13
N THR A 290 1.26 -1.12 16.46
CA THR A 290 2.24 -1.92 17.21
C THR A 290 2.17 -3.39 16.79
N ALA A 291 0.96 -3.96 16.87
CA ALA A 291 0.70 -5.36 16.56
C ALA A 291 1.09 -5.70 15.11
N ALA A 292 0.70 -4.85 14.15
CA ALA A 292 1.02 -5.06 12.74
C ALA A 292 2.53 -4.97 12.46
N ASN A 293 3.24 -4.01 13.07
CA ASN A 293 4.69 -3.90 12.91
C ASN A 293 5.44 -5.05 13.58
N GLN A 294 4.93 -5.53 14.72
CA GLN A 294 5.51 -6.69 15.40
C GLN A 294 5.32 -7.96 14.59
N LEU A 295 4.09 -8.23 14.12
CA LEU A 295 3.84 -9.42 13.30
C LEU A 295 4.60 -9.37 11.98
N ALA A 296 4.72 -8.20 11.34
CA ALA A 296 5.52 -8.05 10.13
C ALA A 296 7.01 -8.40 10.36
N LEU A 297 7.57 -8.05 11.53
CA LEU A 297 8.93 -8.41 11.91
C LEU A 297 9.06 -9.92 12.19
N GLU A 298 8.13 -10.48 12.97
CA GLU A 298 8.15 -11.88 13.36
C GLU A 298 7.93 -12.81 12.14
N LEU A 299 7.08 -12.42 11.17
CA LEU A 299 6.90 -13.12 9.89
C LEU A 299 8.14 -13.09 8.98
N GLU A 300 9.00 -12.09 9.11
CA GLU A 300 10.27 -12.02 8.39
C GLU A 300 11.33 -12.97 8.98
N GLN A 301 11.24 -13.21 10.29
CA GLN A 301 12.20 -14.00 11.06
C GLN A 301 11.79 -15.46 11.25
N VAL A 302 10.51 -15.79 11.01
CA VAL A 302 9.98 -17.14 11.19
C VAL A 302 10.70 -18.13 10.27
N GLU A 303 11.03 -19.30 10.81
CA GLU A 303 11.60 -20.40 10.02
C GLU A 303 10.56 -20.95 9.03
N ASP A 304 11.04 -21.44 7.87
CA ASP A 304 10.17 -22.06 6.87
C ASP A 304 9.52 -23.33 7.44
N GLY A 305 8.21 -23.31 7.66
CA GLY A 305 7.45 -24.45 8.14
C GLY A 305 6.04 -24.07 8.59
N GLU A 306 5.07 -24.96 8.37
CA GLU A 306 3.67 -24.74 8.75
C GLU A 306 3.53 -24.67 10.29
N GLU A 307 4.23 -25.54 11.02
CA GLU A 307 4.23 -25.57 12.49
C GLU A 307 4.81 -24.30 13.11
N ALA A 308 5.93 -23.79 12.59
CA ALA A 308 6.57 -22.56 13.10
C ALA A 308 5.67 -21.33 12.87
N ARG A 309 5.00 -21.29 11.71
CA ARG A 309 4.02 -20.24 11.39
C ARG A 309 2.79 -20.32 12.26
N GLU A 310 2.27 -21.52 12.52
CA GLU A 310 1.11 -21.71 13.39
C GLU A 310 1.43 -21.31 14.84
N ALA A 311 2.59 -21.70 15.37
CA ALA A 311 3.05 -21.29 16.69
C ALA A 311 3.22 -19.76 16.81
N LEU A 312 3.76 -19.12 15.77
CA LEU A 312 3.86 -17.66 15.70
C LEU A 312 2.46 -17.01 15.78
N LEU A 313 1.52 -17.46 14.94
CA LEU A 313 0.17 -16.91 14.94
C LEU A 313 -0.57 -17.17 16.27
N ALA A 314 -0.35 -18.30 16.92
CA ALA A 314 -0.87 -18.58 18.25
C ALA A 314 -0.35 -17.58 19.30
N SER A 315 0.97 -17.34 19.33
CA SER A 315 1.57 -16.35 20.24
C SER A 315 1.09 -14.91 19.97
N PHE A 316 0.80 -14.58 18.70
CA PHE A 316 0.22 -13.29 18.33
C PHE A 316 -1.22 -13.16 18.83
N ARG A 317 -2.02 -14.23 18.71
CA ARG A 317 -3.42 -14.24 19.19
C ARG A 317 -3.49 -13.98 20.69
N GLU A 318 -2.67 -14.68 21.48
CA GLU A 318 -2.64 -14.51 22.94
C GLU A 318 -2.37 -13.06 23.35
N ARG A 319 -1.54 -12.34 22.57
CA ARG A 319 -1.16 -10.94 22.87
C ARG A 319 -2.16 -9.92 22.35
N TYR A 320 -2.80 -10.17 21.20
CA TYR A 320 -3.49 -9.13 20.44
C TYR A 320 -4.92 -9.46 19.99
N ALA A 321 -5.40 -10.71 20.10
CA ALA A 321 -6.74 -11.07 19.61
C ALA A 321 -7.86 -10.34 20.35
N ILE A 322 -7.90 -10.45 21.69
CA ILE A 322 -8.92 -9.78 22.52
C ILE A 322 -8.76 -8.26 22.51
N PRO A 323 -7.54 -7.69 22.68
CA PRO A 323 -7.34 -6.24 22.67
C PRO A 323 -7.81 -5.54 21.40
N LEU A 324 -7.66 -6.22 20.25
CA LEU A 324 -8.06 -5.69 18.94
C LEU A 324 -9.44 -6.17 18.47
N GLY A 325 -10.08 -7.09 19.19
CA GLY A 325 -11.36 -7.70 18.80
C GLY A 325 -11.27 -8.54 17.52
N LEU A 326 -10.15 -9.24 17.32
CA LEU A 326 -9.92 -10.09 16.16
C LEU A 326 -10.60 -11.46 16.34
N SER A 327 -11.22 -11.94 15.27
CA SER A 327 -11.71 -13.33 15.19
C SER A 327 -10.51 -14.27 15.07
N GLU A 328 -10.36 -15.20 16.02
CA GLU A 328 -9.23 -16.13 16.05
C GLU A 328 -9.18 -17.02 14.81
N GLU A 329 -10.34 -17.43 14.28
CA GLU A 329 -10.43 -18.28 13.09
C GLU A 329 -9.99 -17.55 11.81
N ASP A 330 -10.12 -16.22 11.76
CA ASP A 330 -9.86 -15.43 10.56
C ASP A 330 -8.41 -14.94 10.44
N LEU A 331 -7.63 -14.93 11.52
CA LEU A 331 -6.27 -14.38 11.53
C LEU A 331 -5.35 -14.98 10.43
N PRO A 332 -5.31 -16.30 10.19
CA PRO A 332 -4.47 -16.86 9.13
C PRO A 332 -4.87 -16.34 7.75
N ALA A 333 -6.18 -16.24 7.48
CA ALA A 333 -6.70 -15.70 6.22
C ALA A 333 -6.42 -14.20 6.08
N MET A 334 -6.40 -13.44 7.18
CA MET A 334 -6.02 -12.02 7.19
C MET A 334 -4.54 -11.84 6.84
N VAL A 335 -3.66 -12.64 7.43
CA VAL A 335 -2.22 -12.63 7.13
C VAL A 335 -1.97 -13.03 5.68
N GLU A 336 -2.61 -14.09 5.19
CA GLU A 336 -2.51 -14.52 3.79
C GLU A 336 -2.97 -13.42 2.82
N ARG A 337 -4.07 -12.73 3.13
CA ARG A 337 -4.53 -11.56 2.34
C ARG A 337 -3.49 -10.45 2.31
N ALA A 338 -2.88 -10.11 3.44
CA ALA A 338 -1.83 -9.10 3.52
C ALA A 338 -0.57 -9.50 2.72
N GLU A 339 -0.14 -10.76 2.82
CA GLU A 339 0.99 -11.31 2.06
C GLU A 339 0.75 -11.28 0.56
N ASN A 340 -0.46 -11.63 0.11
CA ASN A 340 -0.84 -11.57 -1.29
C ASN A 340 -0.85 -10.12 -1.83
N GLN A 341 -1.43 -9.19 -1.06
CA GLN A 341 -1.37 -7.75 -1.39
C GLN A 341 0.07 -7.23 -1.44
N TRP A 342 0.93 -7.73 -0.55
CA TRP A 342 2.34 -7.37 -0.52
C TRP A 342 3.09 -7.91 -1.73
N ALA A 343 2.83 -9.16 -2.13
CA ALA A 343 3.44 -9.76 -3.31
C ALA A 343 3.14 -8.96 -4.59
N ASP A 344 1.89 -8.49 -4.73
CA ASP A 344 1.50 -7.62 -5.85
C ASP A 344 2.23 -6.27 -5.80
N LEU A 345 2.34 -5.66 -4.62
CA LEU A 345 2.94 -4.34 -4.44
C LEU A 345 4.47 -4.36 -4.58
N SER A 346 5.14 -5.41 -4.10
CA SER A 346 6.60 -5.53 -4.15
C SER A 346 7.10 -5.62 -5.59
N LEU A 347 6.34 -6.28 -6.47
CA LEU A 347 6.58 -6.31 -7.92
C LEU A 347 6.45 -4.92 -8.56
N VAL A 348 5.45 -4.14 -8.14
CA VAL A 348 5.21 -2.78 -8.64
C VAL A 348 6.33 -1.82 -8.23
N LEU A 349 6.83 -1.96 -6.99
CA LEU A 349 7.87 -1.11 -6.42
C LEU A 349 9.29 -1.61 -6.75
N GLY A 350 9.44 -2.82 -7.31
CA GLY A 350 10.73 -3.41 -7.63
C GLY A 350 11.53 -3.81 -6.38
N ILE A 351 10.84 -4.16 -5.30
CA ILE A 351 11.43 -4.63 -4.05
C ILE A 351 11.50 -6.17 -4.12
N ALA A 352 12.70 -6.74 -4.12
CA ALA A 352 12.87 -8.19 -4.03
C ALA A 352 12.44 -8.67 -2.63
N LYS A 353 11.68 -9.77 -2.54
CA LYS A 353 11.36 -10.41 -1.26
C LYS A 353 12.67 -10.75 -0.56
N ALA A 354 12.89 -10.21 0.65
CA ALA A 354 14.04 -10.56 1.46
C ALA A 354 14.02 -12.07 1.70
N ALA A 355 15.13 -12.75 1.42
CA ALA A 355 15.26 -14.15 1.77
C ALA A 355 15.33 -14.27 3.30
N PRO A 356 14.60 -15.22 3.92
CA PRO A 356 14.72 -15.46 5.36
C PRO A 356 16.19 -15.79 5.70
N GLY A 357 16.75 -15.07 6.67
CA GLY A 357 18.11 -15.28 7.18
C GLY A 357 19.23 -14.35 6.67
N ALA A 358 18.93 -13.29 5.91
CA ALA A 358 19.97 -12.36 5.42
C ALA A 358 20.50 -11.34 6.46
N ALA A 359 20.05 -11.40 7.72
CA ALA A 359 20.52 -10.53 8.79
C ALA A 359 21.42 -11.28 9.78
N LYS A 360 22.65 -11.61 9.36
CA LYS A 360 23.78 -11.80 10.27
C LYS A 360 25.02 -11.09 9.72
N PRO A 361 25.49 -9.99 10.34
CA PRO A 361 26.74 -9.36 9.96
C PRO A 361 27.92 -10.16 10.53
N GLY A 362 28.59 -10.95 9.69
CA GLY A 362 29.93 -11.47 10.00
C GLY A 362 31.01 -10.41 9.69
N PRO A 363 32.11 -10.34 10.46
CA PRO A 363 33.11 -9.30 10.30
C PRO A 363 33.93 -9.48 9.01
N ARG A 364 34.32 -8.34 8.46
CA ARG A 364 35.07 -8.09 7.21
C ARG A 364 36.22 -9.06 6.89
N GLY A 365 36.39 -9.32 5.59
CA GLY A 365 37.71 -9.33 4.95
C GLY A 365 37.86 -10.25 3.73
N ALA A 366 38.35 -9.65 2.64
CA ALA A 366 39.11 -10.24 1.54
C ALA A 366 38.40 -10.50 0.18
N GLU A 367 38.84 -9.66 -0.76
CA GLU A 367 39.18 -9.97 -2.15
C GLU A 367 38.08 -10.38 -3.14
N ALA A 368 37.65 -9.37 -3.89
CA ALA A 368 37.07 -9.55 -5.20
C ALA A 368 38.08 -10.23 -6.15
N ARG A 369 37.74 -11.43 -6.63
CA ARG A 369 38.21 -11.95 -7.91
C ARG A 369 37.05 -12.59 -8.68
N PRO A 370 36.91 -12.30 -9.98
CA PRO A 370 35.84 -12.85 -10.80
C PRO A 370 36.28 -14.21 -11.36
N THR A 371 35.45 -15.24 -11.21
CA THR A 371 35.61 -16.52 -11.92
C THR A 371 34.24 -17.08 -12.33
N PRO A 372 34.20 -17.94 -13.36
CA PRO A 372 33.22 -17.82 -14.43
C PRO A 372 32.04 -18.76 -14.29
N ARG A 373 31.00 -18.43 -15.07
CA ARG A 373 29.96 -19.32 -15.59
C ARG A 373 30.35 -20.80 -15.60
N GLY A 374 29.54 -21.62 -14.92
CA GLY A 374 29.56 -23.07 -14.99
C GLY A 374 28.21 -23.67 -14.58
N LEU A 375 27.29 -23.71 -15.54
CA LEU A 375 26.20 -24.68 -15.74
C LEU A 375 25.59 -25.37 -14.49
N SER A 376 24.44 -24.88 -14.04
CA SER A 376 23.37 -25.72 -13.49
C SER A 376 22.22 -25.77 -14.48
N GLN A 377 22.12 -26.89 -15.18
CA GLN A 377 20.93 -27.29 -15.93
C GLN A 377 19.86 -27.71 -14.93
N GLY A 378 18.65 -27.16 -15.05
CA GLY A 378 17.53 -27.53 -14.18
C GLY A 378 16.40 -26.53 -14.05
N ALA A 379 16.18 -25.63 -15.02
CA ALA A 379 14.90 -24.95 -15.19
C ALA A 379 14.79 -24.56 -16.66
N VAL A 380 13.82 -25.11 -17.37
CA VAL A 380 13.48 -24.67 -18.73
C VAL A 380 13.09 -23.19 -18.60
N ARG A 381 14.03 -22.30 -18.91
CA ARG A 381 13.83 -20.85 -19.01
C ARG A 381 12.72 -20.62 -20.04
N ARG A 382 11.49 -20.42 -19.59
CA ARG A 382 10.48 -19.72 -20.38
C ARG A 382 11.09 -18.38 -20.77
N LYS A 383 11.19 -18.10 -22.08
CA LYS A 383 11.55 -16.77 -22.56
C LYS A 383 10.55 -15.76 -21.96
N PRO A 384 10.95 -14.53 -21.60
CA PRO A 384 10.00 -13.52 -21.13
C PRO A 384 8.94 -13.32 -22.20
N VAL A 385 7.67 -13.58 -21.87
CA VAL A 385 6.51 -13.47 -22.77
C VAL A 385 6.47 -12.12 -23.46
N SER A 386 6.91 -11.05 -22.78
CA SER A 386 7.09 -9.70 -23.32
C SER A 386 8.07 -9.61 -24.51
N ILE A 387 9.16 -10.37 -24.52
CA ILE A 387 10.13 -10.40 -25.63
C ILE A 387 9.52 -11.12 -26.83
N SER A 388 8.81 -12.23 -26.60
CA SER A 388 8.12 -12.98 -27.66
C SER A 388 6.98 -12.17 -28.30
N LEU A 389 6.19 -11.43 -27.50
CA LEU A 389 5.16 -10.51 -28.00
C LEU A 389 5.75 -9.32 -28.76
N GLY A 390 6.90 -8.80 -28.31
CA GLY A 390 7.66 -7.78 -29.05
C GLY A 390 8.10 -8.26 -30.42
N HIS A 391 8.67 -9.47 -30.51
CA HIS A 391 9.02 -10.07 -31.80
C HIS A 391 7.80 -10.33 -32.69
N ALA A 392 6.67 -10.74 -32.11
CA ALA A 392 5.42 -10.92 -32.85
C ALA A 392 4.90 -9.59 -33.44
N LEU A 393 5.06 -8.48 -32.71
CA LEU A 393 4.73 -7.14 -33.18
C LEU A 393 5.66 -6.67 -34.31
N ASP A 394 6.97 -6.91 -34.19
CA ASP A 394 7.95 -6.59 -35.23
C ASP A 394 7.71 -7.42 -36.51
N ASP A 395 7.41 -8.71 -36.37
CA ASP A 395 7.04 -9.62 -37.47
C ASP A 395 5.77 -9.11 -38.17
N LEU A 396 4.75 -8.72 -37.41
CA LEU A 396 3.52 -8.15 -37.96
C LEU A 396 3.74 -6.83 -38.68
N THR A 397 4.58 -5.96 -38.14
CA THR A 397 4.93 -4.68 -38.78
C THR A 397 5.58 -4.93 -40.14
N ARG A 398 6.49 -5.91 -40.22
CA ARG A 398 7.15 -6.31 -41.48
C ARG A 398 6.16 -6.94 -42.47
N LEU A 399 5.28 -7.83 -42.03
CA LEU A 399 4.31 -8.51 -42.89
C LEU A 399 3.17 -7.58 -43.35
N ALA A 400 2.77 -6.63 -42.51
CA ALA A 400 1.80 -5.60 -42.88
C ALA A 400 2.37 -4.72 -44.01
N ALA A 401 3.67 -4.43 -43.99
CA ALA A 401 4.38 -3.71 -45.04
C ALA A 401 4.58 -4.55 -46.33
N SER A 402 4.58 -5.89 -46.26
CA SER A 402 4.91 -6.77 -47.38
C SER A 402 3.73 -7.12 -48.32
N GLN A 403 2.62 -6.39 -48.25
CA GLN A 403 1.38 -6.66 -49.02
C GLN A 403 0.79 -8.09 -48.89
N ALA A 404 1.18 -8.85 -47.87
CA ALA A 404 0.69 -10.23 -47.67
C ALA A 404 -0.86 -10.28 -47.59
N PRO A 405 -1.52 -11.39 -48.01
CA PRO A 405 -2.96 -11.56 -47.88
C PRO A 405 -3.43 -11.44 -46.42
N MET A 406 -4.61 -10.86 -46.19
CA MET A 406 -5.14 -10.68 -44.82
C MET A 406 -5.32 -12.00 -44.07
N ALA A 407 -5.71 -13.07 -44.77
CA ALA A 407 -5.86 -14.39 -44.17
C ALA A 407 -4.53 -14.91 -43.59
N GLU A 408 -3.42 -14.65 -44.26
CA GLU A 408 -2.07 -15.04 -43.80
C GLU A 408 -1.65 -14.23 -42.58
N LEU A 409 -1.88 -12.91 -42.59
CA LEU A 409 -1.64 -12.05 -41.43
C LEU A 409 -2.42 -12.51 -40.19
N LEU A 410 -3.71 -12.82 -40.36
CA LEU A 410 -4.56 -13.31 -39.28
C LEU A 410 -4.05 -14.64 -38.73
N GLN A 411 -3.62 -15.57 -39.59
CA GLN A 411 -3.05 -16.85 -39.16
C GLN A 411 -1.75 -16.67 -38.36
N VAL A 412 -0.85 -15.78 -38.82
CA VAL A 412 0.40 -15.48 -38.09
C VAL A 412 0.10 -14.88 -36.72
N VAL A 413 -0.83 -13.91 -36.63
CA VAL A 413 -1.26 -13.33 -35.34
C VAL A 413 -1.78 -14.41 -34.40
N MET A 414 -2.67 -15.26 -34.90
CA MET A 414 -3.26 -16.34 -34.10
C MET A 414 -2.20 -17.31 -33.60
N ALA A 415 -1.26 -17.73 -34.46
CA ALA A 415 -0.17 -18.62 -34.07
C ALA A 415 0.71 -18.01 -32.99
N ARG A 416 1.07 -16.72 -33.13
CA ARG A 416 1.87 -16.02 -32.12
C ARG A 416 1.14 -15.86 -30.80
N LEU A 417 -0.15 -15.52 -30.81
CA LEU A 417 -0.96 -15.46 -29.58
C LEU A 417 -1.07 -16.82 -28.92
N PHE A 418 -1.34 -17.86 -29.71
CA PHE A 418 -1.46 -19.24 -29.24
C PHE A 418 -0.17 -19.71 -28.55
N GLU A 419 0.99 -19.55 -29.20
CA GLU A 419 2.28 -19.97 -28.65
C GLU A 419 2.73 -19.10 -27.47
N THR A 420 2.58 -17.78 -27.56
CA THR A 420 3.19 -16.85 -26.61
C THR A 420 2.43 -16.79 -25.29
N LEU A 421 1.10 -16.85 -25.35
CA LEU A 421 0.25 -16.85 -24.16
C LEU A 421 -0.10 -18.28 -23.69
N GLU A 422 0.41 -19.31 -24.36
CA GLU A 422 0.10 -20.73 -24.12
C GLU A 422 -1.41 -20.99 -24.11
N LEU A 423 -2.14 -20.41 -25.07
CA LEU A 423 -3.61 -20.49 -25.13
C LEU A 423 -4.04 -21.89 -25.55
N GLN A 424 -5.15 -22.36 -24.99
CA GLN A 424 -5.77 -23.61 -25.42
C GLN A 424 -6.41 -23.46 -26.81
N ARG A 425 -7.01 -22.30 -27.07
CA ARG A 425 -7.55 -21.94 -28.39
C ARG A 425 -7.53 -20.43 -28.62
N VAL A 426 -7.48 -20.04 -29.90
CA VAL A 426 -7.62 -18.67 -30.39
C VAL A 426 -8.69 -18.65 -31.48
N ILE A 427 -9.62 -17.71 -31.42
CA ILE A 427 -10.69 -17.55 -32.41
C ILE A 427 -10.73 -16.10 -32.85
N ILE A 428 -10.80 -15.87 -34.17
CA ILE A 428 -11.04 -14.54 -34.74
C ILE A 428 -12.45 -14.48 -35.31
N CYS A 429 -13.21 -13.53 -34.81
CA CYS A 429 -14.52 -13.17 -35.31
C CYS A 429 -14.41 -11.95 -36.23
N LEU A 430 -15.11 -12.00 -37.36
CA LEU A 430 -15.21 -10.90 -38.31
C LEU A 430 -16.67 -10.50 -38.45
N ARG A 431 -16.89 -9.21 -38.72
CA ARG A 431 -18.25 -8.71 -38.94
C ARG A 431 -18.87 -9.34 -40.18
N ASP A 432 -20.11 -9.78 -40.04
CA ASP A 432 -20.97 -10.22 -41.13
C ASP A 432 -22.03 -9.15 -41.42
N ALA A 433 -21.99 -8.56 -42.61
CA ALA A 433 -22.90 -7.49 -43.01
C ALA A 433 -24.31 -7.99 -43.33
N SER A 434 -24.50 -9.30 -43.57
CA SER A 434 -25.77 -9.88 -44.00
C SER A 434 -26.80 -9.99 -42.87
N ASN A 435 -26.36 -9.99 -41.61
CA ASN A 435 -27.19 -10.34 -40.45
C ASN A 435 -27.14 -9.24 -39.37
N GLY A 436 -27.47 -7.99 -39.73
CA GLY A 436 -27.54 -6.88 -38.76
C GLY A 436 -26.18 -6.42 -38.18
N GLY A 437 -25.06 -6.93 -38.70
CA GLY A 437 -23.72 -6.57 -38.25
C GLY A 437 -23.17 -7.43 -37.10
N GLU A 438 -23.63 -8.68 -36.96
CA GLU A 438 -23.07 -9.67 -36.02
C GLU A 438 -21.57 -9.91 -36.24
N LEU A 439 -20.82 -10.18 -35.17
CA LEU A 439 -19.47 -10.74 -35.30
C LEU A 439 -19.57 -12.26 -35.30
N VAL A 440 -19.03 -12.89 -36.35
CA VAL A 440 -19.06 -14.35 -36.53
C VAL A 440 -17.64 -14.88 -36.53
N GLY A 441 -17.37 -15.92 -35.73
CA GLY A 441 -16.09 -16.63 -35.74
C GLY A 441 -15.81 -17.24 -37.12
N ARG A 442 -14.71 -16.83 -37.75
CA ARG A 442 -14.31 -17.29 -39.09
C ARG A 442 -13.05 -18.14 -39.07
N LEU A 443 -12.14 -17.86 -38.13
CA LEU A 443 -10.87 -18.53 -38.00
C LEU A 443 -10.72 -19.07 -36.58
N GLY A 444 -10.17 -20.26 -36.44
CA GLY A 444 -9.87 -20.88 -35.16
C GLY A 444 -8.53 -21.61 -35.21
N LEU A 445 -7.73 -21.49 -34.16
CA LEU A 445 -6.46 -22.19 -33.95
C LEU A 445 -6.42 -22.80 -32.54
N GLY A 446 -5.94 -24.03 -32.40
CA GLY A 446 -5.90 -24.74 -31.11
C GLY A 446 -7.03 -25.75 -30.94
N GLU A 447 -7.27 -26.17 -29.69
CA GLU A 447 -8.16 -27.28 -29.38
C GLU A 447 -9.60 -27.01 -29.81
N ARG A 448 -10.11 -27.83 -30.74
CA ARG A 448 -11.47 -27.74 -31.31
C ARG A 448 -11.82 -26.35 -31.88
N ALA A 449 -10.83 -25.46 -32.07
CA ALA A 449 -11.08 -24.05 -32.38
C ALA A 449 -11.79 -23.86 -33.72
N VAL A 450 -11.41 -24.63 -34.75
CA VAL A 450 -12.05 -24.60 -36.09
C VAL A 450 -13.52 -25.04 -36.01
N GLN A 451 -13.84 -26.02 -35.16
CA GLN A 451 -15.20 -26.54 -34.97
C GLN A 451 -16.06 -25.58 -34.14
N LEU A 452 -15.43 -24.85 -33.22
CA LEU A 452 -16.08 -23.92 -32.31
C LEU A 452 -16.22 -22.52 -32.91
N ALA A 453 -15.40 -22.13 -33.89
CA ALA A 453 -15.47 -20.80 -34.51
C ALA A 453 -16.89 -20.43 -35.01
N PRO A 454 -17.66 -21.30 -35.71
CA PRO A 454 -19.02 -20.97 -36.12
C PRO A 454 -20.02 -20.77 -34.96
N VAL A 455 -19.68 -21.22 -33.75
CA VAL A 455 -20.49 -21.04 -32.53
C VAL A 455 -20.35 -19.62 -31.99
N PHE A 456 -19.23 -18.95 -32.25
CA PHE A 456 -19.01 -17.55 -31.85
C PHE A 456 -19.87 -16.63 -32.72
N ARG A 457 -21.05 -16.31 -32.22
CA ARG A 457 -21.99 -15.35 -32.82
C ARG A 457 -22.30 -14.28 -31.79
N VAL A 458 -21.77 -13.08 -32.01
CA VAL A 458 -21.90 -11.95 -31.09
C VAL A 458 -22.82 -10.89 -31.72
N PRO A 459 -24.04 -10.70 -31.18
CA PRO A 459 -24.98 -9.70 -31.66
C PRO A 459 -24.54 -8.29 -31.25
N MET A 460 -24.50 -7.36 -32.22
CA MET A 460 -24.01 -6.00 -32.00
C MET A 460 -25.11 -4.93 -31.87
N ARG A 461 -26.38 -5.24 -32.20
CA ARG A 461 -27.49 -4.27 -32.19
C ARG A 461 -28.84 -4.88 -31.74
N PRO A 462 -29.29 -4.61 -30.49
CA PRO A 462 -28.49 -4.10 -29.36
C PRO A 462 -27.58 -5.21 -28.79
N PRO A 463 -26.43 -4.85 -28.18
CA PRO A 463 -25.62 -5.80 -27.44
C PRO A 463 -26.39 -6.29 -26.21
N SER A 464 -26.69 -7.58 -26.16
CA SER A 464 -27.52 -8.20 -25.11
C SER A 464 -26.70 -9.03 -24.11
N ASP A 465 -25.45 -9.36 -24.45
CA ASP A 465 -24.56 -10.19 -23.66
C ASP A 465 -23.20 -9.50 -23.41
N LEU A 466 -22.39 -10.09 -22.54
CA LEU A 466 -21.05 -9.58 -22.20
C LEU A 466 -20.18 -9.39 -23.45
N PHE A 467 -20.23 -10.33 -24.41
CA PHE A 467 -19.38 -10.28 -25.60
C PHE A 467 -19.75 -9.09 -26.48
N GLY A 468 -21.03 -8.85 -26.71
CA GLY A 468 -21.52 -7.70 -27.47
C GLY A 468 -21.24 -6.38 -26.77
N LEU A 469 -21.37 -6.32 -25.44
CA LEU A 469 -21.07 -5.10 -24.66
C LEU A 469 -19.59 -4.73 -24.73
N LEU A 470 -18.70 -5.70 -24.58
CA LEU A 470 -17.24 -5.50 -24.69
C LEU A 470 -16.84 -5.12 -26.11
N ALA A 471 -17.40 -5.82 -27.11
CA ALA A 471 -17.13 -5.55 -28.51
C ALA A 471 -17.62 -4.15 -28.94
N ALA A 472 -18.79 -3.72 -28.48
CA ALA A 472 -19.34 -2.40 -28.81
C ALA A 472 -18.56 -1.25 -28.15
N ARG A 473 -17.98 -1.48 -26.96
CA ARG A 473 -17.18 -0.48 -26.24
C ARG A 473 -15.70 -0.45 -26.65
N GLY A 474 -15.24 -1.41 -27.45
CA GLY A 474 -13.81 -1.53 -27.77
C GLY A 474 -12.94 -1.88 -26.56
N ALA A 475 -13.52 -2.55 -25.55
CA ALA A 475 -12.86 -2.80 -24.28
C ALA A 475 -12.03 -4.09 -24.32
N ASP A 476 -10.71 -3.96 -24.37
CA ASP A 476 -9.80 -5.11 -24.19
C ASP A 476 -9.93 -5.65 -22.78
N THR A 477 -10.33 -6.91 -22.67
CA THR A 477 -10.74 -7.49 -21.40
C THR A 477 -10.12 -8.85 -21.21
N LEU A 478 -9.48 -9.04 -20.06
CA LEU A 478 -9.10 -10.34 -19.54
C LEU A 478 -10.11 -10.71 -18.46
N ILE A 479 -10.77 -11.86 -18.63
CA ILE A 479 -11.66 -12.45 -17.65
C ILE A 479 -10.89 -13.57 -16.95
N SER A 480 -10.50 -13.34 -15.70
CA SER A 480 -9.71 -14.29 -14.90
C SER A 480 -10.54 -15.44 -14.31
N ASP A 481 -11.85 -15.22 -14.13
CA ASP A 481 -12.82 -16.22 -13.66
C ASP A 481 -14.19 -15.98 -14.30
N THR A 482 -14.73 -16.99 -14.99
CA THR A 482 -16.08 -16.95 -15.60
C THR A 482 -17.20 -17.38 -14.67
N ASP A 483 -16.87 -17.97 -13.52
CA ASP A 483 -17.84 -18.38 -12.48
C ASP A 483 -18.19 -17.25 -11.50
N ASP A 484 -17.54 -16.10 -11.59
CA ASP A 484 -17.93 -14.89 -10.87
C ASP A 484 -19.43 -14.59 -11.13
N PRO A 485 -20.26 -14.39 -10.10
CA PRO A 485 -21.72 -14.29 -10.25
C PRO A 485 -22.17 -13.14 -11.16
N VAL A 486 -21.40 -12.05 -11.24
CA VAL A 486 -21.70 -10.89 -12.12
C VAL A 486 -21.35 -11.20 -13.57
N ILE A 487 -20.23 -11.89 -13.79
CA ILE A 487 -19.76 -12.27 -15.13
C ILE A 487 -20.65 -13.40 -15.67
N ALA A 488 -20.85 -14.45 -14.87
CA ALA A 488 -21.68 -15.60 -15.16
C ALA A 488 -23.05 -15.14 -15.69
N THR A 489 -23.78 -14.30 -14.95
CA THR A 489 -25.13 -13.84 -15.36
C THR A 489 -25.19 -13.14 -16.72
N ARG A 490 -24.08 -12.58 -17.21
CA ARG A 490 -23.99 -11.87 -18.50
C ARG A 490 -23.33 -12.67 -19.63
N LEU A 491 -22.80 -13.86 -19.35
CA LEU A 491 -22.18 -14.69 -20.37
C LEU A 491 -23.23 -15.27 -21.33
N PRO A 492 -22.94 -15.28 -22.66
CA PRO A 492 -23.86 -15.83 -23.65
C PRO A 492 -24.18 -17.30 -23.36
N ILE A 493 -25.44 -17.72 -23.58
CA ILE A 493 -25.87 -19.11 -23.35
C ILE A 493 -25.07 -20.09 -24.23
N TRP A 494 -24.76 -19.70 -25.46
CA TRP A 494 -23.95 -20.52 -26.37
C TRP A 494 -22.52 -20.73 -25.83
N TYR A 495 -21.98 -19.74 -25.12
CA TYR A 495 -20.64 -19.78 -24.54
C TYR A 495 -20.60 -20.81 -23.40
N ARG A 496 -21.51 -20.71 -22.42
CA ARG A 496 -21.57 -21.63 -21.28
C ARG A 496 -21.89 -23.07 -21.67
N ARG A 497 -22.65 -23.28 -22.74
CA ARG A 497 -23.03 -24.64 -23.16
C ARG A 497 -21.99 -25.35 -24.04
N ARG A 498 -21.15 -24.60 -24.75
CA ARG A 498 -20.29 -25.17 -25.81
C ARG A 498 -18.80 -24.84 -25.68
N ILE A 499 -18.45 -23.76 -24.98
CA ILE A 499 -17.07 -23.30 -24.80
C ILE A 499 -16.62 -23.52 -23.36
N ASP A 500 -17.36 -22.92 -22.41
CA ASP A 500 -17.22 -23.09 -20.96
C ASP A 500 -15.77 -22.97 -20.43
N ALA A 501 -15.02 -22.00 -20.95
CA ALA A 501 -13.65 -21.80 -20.50
C ALA A 501 -13.64 -20.99 -19.18
N PRO A 502 -12.84 -21.37 -18.18
CA PRO A 502 -12.77 -20.70 -16.89
C PRO A 502 -12.12 -19.31 -16.94
N THR A 503 -11.29 -19.04 -17.94
CA THR A 503 -10.62 -17.76 -18.14
C THR A 503 -10.40 -17.50 -19.64
N PHE A 504 -10.59 -16.25 -20.06
CA PHE A 504 -10.41 -15.87 -21.47
C PHE A 504 -10.00 -14.41 -21.64
N LEU A 505 -9.34 -14.13 -22.76
CA LEU A 505 -8.96 -12.81 -23.26
C LEU A 505 -9.85 -12.45 -24.47
N MET A 506 -10.33 -11.21 -24.48
CA MET A 506 -11.06 -10.60 -25.59
C MET A 506 -10.41 -9.29 -26.03
N LEU A 507 -10.07 -9.18 -27.31
CA LEU A 507 -9.52 -7.97 -27.94
C LEU A 507 -10.42 -7.53 -29.10
N PRO A 508 -11.38 -6.61 -28.85
CA PRO A 508 -12.25 -6.08 -29.90
C PRO A 508 -11.51 -5.20 -30.91
N MET A 509 -11.75 -5.42 -32.20
CA MET A 509 -11.20 -4.60 -33.28
C MET A 509 -12.24 -3.58 -33.74
N THR A 510 -12.24 -2.40 -33.14
CA THR A 510 -13.23 -1.34 -33.38
C THR A 510 -12.66 -0.15 -34.17
N ALA A 511 -13.38 0.31 -35.19
CA ALA A 511 -13.12 1.56 -35.89
C ALA A 511 -14.23 2.58 -35.58
N GLY A 512 -13.93 3.57 -34.73
CA GLY A 512 -14.95 4.49 -34.23
C GLY A 512 -16.00 3.75 -33.38
N THR A 513 -17.28 3.92 -33.69
CA THR A 513 -18.40 3.22 -33.02
C THR A 513 -18.71 1.84 -33.63
N GLN A 514 -17.89 1.37 -34.57
CA GLN A 514 -18.14 0.16 -35.34
C GLN A 514 -17.15 -0.96 -34.99
N ALA A 515 -17.63 -2.09 -34.48
CA ALA A 515 -16.82 -3.31 -34.37
C ALA A 515 -16.65 -3.96 -35.75
N LEU A 516 -15.40 -4.15 -36.17
CA LEU A 516 -15.01 -4.84 -37.41
C LEU A 516 -14.64 -6.30 -37.16
N GLY A 517 -14.20 -6.63 -35.94
CA GLY A 517 -13.91 -7.99 -35.53
C GLY A 517 -13.61 -8.10 -34.04
N LEU A 518 -13.27 -9.32 -33.60
CA LEU A 518 -12.93 -9.65 -32.23
C LEU A 518 -11.90 -10.78 -32.24
N ILE A 519 -10.82 -10.65 -31.46
CA ILE A 519 -9.90 -11.74 -31.17
C ILE A 519 -10.25 -12.31 -29.81
N TYR A 520 -10.40 -13.62 -29.72
CA TYR A 520 -10.69 -14.37 -28.51
C TYR A 520 -9.59 -15.39 -28.25
N GLY A 521 -9.20 -15.59 -27.00
CA GLY A 521 -8.31 -16.69 -26.59
C GLY A 521 -8.59 -17.15 -25.18
N ASP A 522 -8.47 -18.46 -24.89
CA ASP A 522 -8.77 -19.02 -23.57
C ASP A 522 -7.76 -20.04 -23.05
N LYS A 523 -7.92 -20.41 -21.77
CA LYS A 523 -7.21 -21.52 -21.12
C LYS A 523 -8.16 -22.39 -20.30
N ALA A 524 -7.81 -23.67 -20.16
CA ALA A 524 -8.58 -24.67 -19.43
C ALA A 524 -8.50 -24.56 -17.90
N GLN A 525 -7.52 -23.84 -17.35
CA GLN A 525 -7.31 -23.70 -15.90
C GLN A 525 -7.65 -22.28 -15.44
N ARG A 526 -8.38 -22.16 -14.34
CA ARG A 526 -8.70 -20.86 -13.71
C ARG A 526 -7.43 -20.08 -13.42
N GLN A 527 -7.47 -18.76 -13.61
CA GLN A 527 -6.36 -17.83 -13.33
C GLN A 527 -5.02 -18.15 -14.04
N SER A 528 -4.98 -19.14 -14.93
CA SER A 528 -3.76 -19.54 -15.66
C SER A 528 -3.40 -18.60 -16.81
N LEU A 529 -4.33 -17.72 -17.18
CA LEU A 529 -4.13 -16.68 -18.18
C LEU A 529 -3.79 -15.36 -17.46
N ALA A 530 -2.54 -15.24 -17.02
CA ALA A 530 -2.00 -14.02 -16.44
C ALA A 530 -1.34 -13.17 -17.53
N VAL A 531 -1.93 -12.02 -17.86
CA VAL A 531 -1.38 -11.05 -18.81
C VAL A 531 -1.01 -9.79 -18.04
N GLY A 532 0.28 -9.51 -17.91
CA GLY A 532 0.77 -8.31 -17.23
C GLY A 532 0.50 -7.02 -18.02
N GLU A 533 0.67 -5.86 -17.40
CA GLU A 533 0.38 -4.57 -18.03
C GLU A 533 1.23 -4.29 -19.30
N ALA A 534 2.50 -4.71 -19.28
CA ALA A 534 3.39 -4.60 -20.44
C ALA A 534 2.96 -5.52 -21.60
N GLU A 535 2.53 -6.74 -21.29
CA GLU A 535 2.04 -7.71 -22.27
C GLU A 535 0.70 -7.25 -22.85
N LEU A 536 -0.19 -6.70 -22.02
CA LEU A 536 -1.44 -6.11 -22.48
C LEU A 536 -1.22 -4.91 -23.40
N LYS A 537 -0.21 -4.07 -23.14
CA LYS A 537 0.19 -2.99 -24.07
C LYS A 537 0.67 -3.55 -25.42
N LEU A 538 1.45 -4.64 -25.41
CA LEU A 538 1.90 -5.30 -26.63
C LEU A 538 0.74 -5.97 -27.38
N LEU A 539 -0.20 -6.62 -26.68
CA LEU A 539 -1.40 -7.19 -27.28
C LEU A 539 -2.32 -6.13 -27.89
N LYS A 540 -2.44 -4.97 -27.24
CA LYS A 540 -3.14 -3.80 -27.78
C LYS A 540 -2.46 -3.28 -29.04
N ALA A 541 -1.12 -3.12 -29.02
CA ALA A 541 -0.36 -2.69 -30.19
C ALA A 541 -0.51 -3.69 -31.35
N LEU A 542 -0.46 -5.00 -31.07
CA LEU A 542 -0.66 -6.09 -32.03
C LEU A 542 -2.05 -6.02 -32.67
N ARG A 543 -3.09 -5.85 -31.85
CA ARG A 543 -4.47 -5.65 -32.28
C ARG A 543 -4.62 -4.39 -33.14
N ASP A 544 -4.01 -3.28 -32.73
CA ASP A 544 -4.11 -1.99 -33.43
C ASP A 544 -3.42 -2.03 -34.79
N GLN A 545 -2.28 -2.72 -34.90
CA GLN A 545 -1.63 -2.98 -36.17
C GLN A 545 -2.49 -3.85 -37.09
N LEU A 546 -3.10 -4.91 -36.56
CA LEU A 546 -4.00 -5.75 -37.34
C LEU A 546 -5.22 -4.95 -37.83
N LEU A 547 -5.81 -4.13 -36.97
CA LEU A 547 -6.90 -3.22 -37.33
C LEU A 547 -6.46 -2.21 -38.41
N GLY A 548 -5.27 -1.62 -38.30
CA GLY A 548 -4.69 -0.75 -39.31
C GLY A 548 -4.55 -1.45 -40.66
N ALA A 549 -4.04 -2.68 -40.66
CA ALA A 549 -3.89 -3.52 -41.84
C ALA A 549 -5.25 -3.89 -42.48
N MET A 550 -6.31 -4.08 -41.67
CA MET A 550 -7.68 -4.30 -42.16
C MET A 550 -8.27 -3.07 -42.83
N ARG A 551 -8.00 -1.87 -42.30
CA ARG A 551 -8.49 -0.60 -42.87
C ARG A 551 -7.80 -0.27 -44.20
N GLN A 552 -6.49 -0.46 -44.30
CA GLN A 552 -5.73 -0.21 -45.53
C GLN A 552 -6.17 -1.10 -46.70
N ARG A 553 -6.63 -2.33 -46.41
CA ARG A 553 -7.06 -3.31 -47.42
C ARG A 553 -8.56 -3.30 -47.72
N GLY A 554 -9.31 -2.31 -47.22
CA GLY A 554 -10.72 -2.13 -47.58
C GLY A 554 -11.71 -3.11 -46.93
N LEU A 555 -11.32 -3.87 -45.92
CA LEU A 555 -12.23 -4.74 -45.13
C LEU A 555 -13.05 -3.96 -44.09
N GLY A 556 -13.13 -2.63 -44.22
CA GLY A 556 -13.86 -1.71 -43.36
C GLY A 556 -15.09 -1.06 -44.00
N GLY A 557 -15.50 -1.53 -45.18
CA GLY A 557 -16.73 -1.12 -45.87
C GLY A 557 -17.89 -2.05 -45.54
#